data_AF-A0A0R0M566-F1
#
_entry.id   AF-A0A0R0M566-F1
#
_cell.length_a   1.000
_cell.length_b   1.000
_cell.length_c   1.000
_cell.angle_alpha   90.00
_cell.angle_beta   90.00
_cell.angle_gamma   90.00
#
_symmetry.space_group_name_H-M   'P 1'
#
loop_
_entity.id
_entity.type
_entity.pdbx_description
1 polymer ?
#
loop_
_entity_poly.entity_id
_entity_poly.type
_entity_poly.pdbx_seq_one_letter_code
_entity_poly.pdbx_strand_id
1 'polypeptide(L)'
;MSQENIPISLKIEAVLYLKGQSLSLSEIAEYVGCDRYTIEEGIIELMDNYARRESALEIVETEGSYGLQLRADFQDLVQTLIPVELGVGSLRTLAAIALNSPILQTDLINLRGSSAYPHVAELVELGFIRKKKDPNSRSYSLQVTSKFHQYFQIDELPQQKIKEREI
;
A
#
# COMPACT_ATOMS: atom_id res chain seq x y z
N MET A 1 -19.00 30.72 -0.46
CA MET A 1 -17.71 30.26 -0.98
C MET A 1 -18.01 29.34 -2.13
N SER A 2 -17.73 29.79 -3.36
CA SER A 2 -17.91 29.02 -4.58
C SER A 2 -17.08 27.73 -4.45
N GLN A 3 -17.70 26.57 -4.61
CA GLN A 3 -16.92 25.35 -4.77
C GLN A 3 -16.19 25.46 -6.11
N GLU A 4 -14.89 25.74 -6.04
CA GLU A 4 -14.00 25.61 -7.18
C GLU A 4 -14.10 24.14 -7.64
N ASN A 5 -14.50 23.92 -8.88
CA ASN A 5 -14.73 22.58 -9.39
C ASN A 5 -13.36 21.92 -9.63
N ILE A 6 -12.86 21.22 -8.61
CA ILE A 6 -11.55 20.55 -8.65
C ILE A 6 -11.56 19.53 -9.81
N PRO A 7 -10.60 19.62 -10.77
CA PRO A 7 -10.44 18.65 -11.84
C PRO A 7 -10.43 17.21 -11.33
N ILE A 8 -10.99 16.29 -12.12
CA ILE A 8 -11.05 14.87 -11.76
C ILE A 8 -9.65 14.29 -11.60
N SER A 9 -8.70 14.65 -12.48
CA SER A 9 -7.29 14.26 -12.41
C SER A 9 -6.67 14.58 -11.03
N LEU A 10 -6.93 15.77 -10.47
CA LEU A 10 -6.44 16.17 -9.14
C LEU A 10 -7.12 15.41 -7.99
N LYS A 11 -8.41 15.07 -8.13
CA LYS A 11 -9.10 14.24 -7.13
C LYS A 11 -8.54 12.82 -7.12
N ILE A 12 -8.28 12.25 -8.29
CA ILE A 12 -7.65 10.94 -8.44
C ILE A 12 -6.25 10.95 -7.82
N GLU A 13 -5.43 11.96 -8.13
CA GLU A 13 -4.10 12.13 -7.54
C GLU A 13 -4.15 12.14 -6.01
N ALA A 14 -5.10 12.88 -5.42
CA ALA A 14 -5.28 12.92 -3.97
C ALA A 14 -5.68 11.55 -3.40
N VAL A 15 -6.54 10.79 -4.07
CA VAL A 15 -6.92 9.43 -3.66
C VAL A 15 -5.70 8.51 -3.69
N LEU A 16 -4.95 8.50 -4.79
CA LEU A 16 -3.74 7.67 -4.92
C LEU A 16 -2.68 8.03 -3.88
N TYR A 17 -2.47 9.32 -3.63
CA TYR A 17 -1.54 9.80 -2.60
C TYR A 17 -1.94 9.34 -1.20
N LEU A 18 -3.21 9.51 -0.82
CA LEU A 18 -3.72 9.16 0.51
C LEU A 18 -3.75 7.64 0.74
N LYS A 19 -4.00 6.87 -0.32
CA LYS A 19 -4.03 5.40 -0.26
C LYS A 19 -2.64 4.81 -0.26
N GLY A 20 -1.72 5.39 -1.03
CA GLY A 20 -0.32 4.97 -1.10
C GLY A 20 -0.14 3.54 -1.60
N GLN A 21 -1.07 3.04 -2.40
CA GLN A 21 -1.07 1.73 -3.07
C GLN A 21 -1.79 1.88 -4.42
N SER A 22 -1.55 0.99 -5.39
CA SER A 22 -2.33 0.99 -6.62
C SER A 22 -3.80 0.61 -6.37
N LEU A 23 -4.70 1.20 -7.17
CA LEU A 23 -6.14 1.00 -7.10
C LEU A 23 -6.71 0.75 -8.49
N SER A 24 -7.70 -0.12 -8.59
CA SER A 24 -8.46 -0.30 -9.82
C SER A 24 -9.31 0.94 -10.15
N LEU A 25 -9.69 1.10 -11.43
CA LEU A 25 -10.61 2.17 -11.85
C LEU A 25 -11.91 2.18 -11.04
N SER A 26 -12.42 1.00 -10.68
CA SER A 26 -13.64 0.85 -9.89
C SER A 26 -13.47 1.40 -8.47
N GLU A 27 -12.37 1.08 -7.80
CA GLU A 27 -12.08 1.62 -6.46
C GLU A 27 -11.91 3.14 -6.49
N ILE A 28 -11.19 3.66 -7.48
CA ILE A 28 -11.02 5.10 -7.67
C ILE A 28 -12.38 5.77 -7.89
N ALA A 29 -13.24 5.18 -8.72
CA ALA A 29 -14.60 5.66 -8.97
C ALA A 29 -15.45 5.71 -7.69
N GLU A 30 -15.35 4.69 -6.83
CA GLU A 30 -16.03 4.68 -5.53
C GLU A 30 -15.56 5.81 -4.61
N TYR A 31 -14.25 6.09 -4.55
CA TYR A 31 -13.72 7.17 -3.71
C TYR A 31 -14.03 8.57 -4.25
N VAL A 32 -13.96 8.76 -5.56
CA VAL A 32 -14.17 10.06 -6.22
C VAL A 32 -15.67 10.37 -6.39
N GLY A 33 -16.51 9.34 -6.49
CA GLY A 33 -17.95 9.47 -6.70
C GLY A 33 -18.34 9.80 -8.14
N CYS A 34 -17.61 9.29 -9.12
CA CYS A 34 -17.87 9.48 -10.55
C CYS A 34 -18.01 8.13 -11.27
N ASP A 35 -18.54 8.14 -12.48
CA ASP A 35 -18.62 6.94 -13.30
C ASP A 35 -17.23 6.52 -13.83
N ARG A 36 -17.11 5.25 -14.21
CA ARG A 36 -15.84 4.66 -14.65
C ARG A 36 -15.23 5.37 -15.87
N TYR A 37 -16.03 5.83 -16.81
CA TYR A 37 -15.54 6.50 -18.02
C TYR A 37 -14.91 7.84 -17.67
N THR A 38 -15.56 8.63 -16.80
CA THR A 38 -14.98 9.89 -16.28
C THR A 38 -13.66 9.66 -15.54
N ILE A 39 -13.52 8.56 -14.80
CA ILE A 39 -12.28 8.21 -14.09
C ILE A 39 -11.17 7.79 -15.05
N GLU A 40 -11.51 7.02 -16.08
CA GLU A 40 -10.57 6.58 -17.11
C GLU A 40 -9.95 7.78 -17.85
N GLU A 41 -10.79 8.73 -18.31
CA GLU A 41 -10.32 9.99 -18.91
C GLU A 41 -9.45 10.79 -17.94
N GLY A 42 -9.86 10.87 -16.66
CA GLY A 42 -9.11 11.59 -15.64
C GLY A 42 -7.74 10.96 -15.32
N ILE A 43 -7.62 9.63 -15.39
CA ILE A 43 -6.34 8.93 -15.23
C ILE A 43 -5.42 9.21 -16.41
N ILE A 44 -5.93 9.16 -17.64
CA ILE A 44 -5.15 9.45 -18.84
C ILE A 44 -4.60 10.88 -18.78
N GLU A 45 -5.44 11.84 -18.41
CA GLU A 45 -5.03 13.23 -18.20
C GLU A 45 -3.94 13.35 -17.13
N LEU A 46 -4.11 12.64 -16.00
CA LEU A 46 -3.14 12.65 -14.90
C LEU A 46 -1.78 12.07 -15.34
N MET A 47 -1.78 10.95 -16.05
CA MET A 47 -0.57 10.33 -16.60
C MET A 47 0.15 11.27 -17.55
N ASP A 48 -0.58 11.92 -18.47
CA ASP A 48 -0.02 12.90 -19.41
C ASP A 48 0.57 14.13 -18.69
N ASN A 49 -0.07 14.58 -17.61
CA ASN A 49 0.43 15.70 -16.80
C ASN A 49 1.75 15.33 -16.10
N TYR A 50 1.84 14.11 -15.56
CA TYR A 50 3.06 13.60 -14.95
C TYR A 50 4.17 13.32 -15.97
N ALA A 51 3.84 12.86 -17.18
CA ALA A 51 4.81 12.63 -18.25
C ALA A 51 5.40 13.94 -18.81
N ARG A 52 4.62 15.01 -18.86
CA ARG A 52 5.07 16.33 -19.36
C ARG A 52 5.82 17.16 -18.32
N ARG A 53 5.65 16.84 -17.03
CA ARG A 53 6.26 17.58 -15.93
C ARG A 53 7.56 16.91 -15.50
N GLU A 54 8.58 17.71 -15.20
CA GLU A 54 9.73 17.24 -14.42
C GLU A 54 9.30 17.02 -12.97
N SER A 55 8.81 15.81 -12.68
CA SER A 55 8.38 15.35 -11.37
C SER A 55 9.25 14.17 -10.91
N ALA A 56 9.46 14.06 -9.60
CA ALA A 56 10.07 12.88 -8.98
C ALA A 56 9.10 11.69 -8.86
N LEU A 57 7.79 11.95 -8.97
CA LEU A 57 6.74 10.95 -8.93
C LEU A 57 6.21 10.67 -10.34
N GLU A 58 5.59 9.50 -10.50
CA GLU A 58 4.90 9.07 -11.72
C GLU A 58 3.63 8.27 -11.40
N ILE A 59 2.72 8.20 -12.37
CA ILE A 59 1.58 7.29 -12.33
C ILE A 59 1.94 6.03 -13.09
N VAL A 60 1.84 4.88 -12.43
CA VAL A 60 2.13 3.56 -13.02
C VAL A 60 0.86 2.75 -13.11
N GLU A 61 0.67 2.07 -14.24
CA GLU A 61 -0.36 1.05 -14.41
C GLU A 61 0.24 -0.35 -14.21
N THR A 62 -0.36 -1.16 -13.34
CA THR A 62 0.01 -2.55 -13.10
C THR A 62 -1.27 -3.40 -13.03
N GLU A 63 -1.40 -4.36 -13.95
CA GLU A 63 -2.53 -5.31 -14.01
C GLU A 63 -3.93 -4.64 -13.98
N GLY A 64 -4.06 -3.47 -14.59
CA GLY A 64 -5.32 -2.70 -14.62
C GLY A 64 -5.62 -1.89 -13.34
N SER A 65 -4.64 -1.78 -12.45
CA SER A 65 -4.63 -0.87 -11.30
C SER A 65 -3.61 0.25 -11.50
N TYR A 66 -3.87 1.40 -10.89
CA TYR A 66 -3.07 2.62 -11.05
C TYR A 66 -2.56 3.11 -9.70
N GLY A 67 -1.28 3.49 -9.63
CA GLY A 67 -0.64 3.97 -8.40
C GLY A 67 0.25 5.20 -8.64
N LEU A 68 0.34 6.05 -7.62
CA LEU A 68 1.28 7.18 -7.57
C LEU A 68 2.56 6.75 -6.87
N GLN A 69 3.68 6.73 -7.59
CA GLN A 69 4.93 6.12 -7.14
C GLN A 69 6.13 7.05 -7.36
N LEU A 70 7.24 6.79 -6.68
CA LEU A 70 8.51 7.46 -6.95
C LEU A 70 9.16 6.86 -8.18
N ARG A 71 9.67 7.71 -9.09
CA ARG A 71 10.38 7.27 -10.28
C ARG A 71 11.59 6.43 -9.93
N ALA A 72 11.85 5.41 -10.75
CA ALA A 72 12.99 4.51 -10.60
C ALA A 72 14.36 5.23 -10.57
N ASP A 73 14.45 6.41 -11.18
CA ASP A 73 15.66 7.26 -11.17
C ASP A 73 16.11 7.68 -9.75
N PHE A 74 15.22 7.62 -8.75
CA PHE A 74 15.48 8.04 -7.38
C PHE A 74 15.70 6.87 -6.40
N GLN A 75 15.93 5.65 -6.89
CA GLN A 75 16.17 4.47 -6.02
C GLN A 75 17.34 4.65 -5.05
N ASP A 76 18.41 5.33 -5.46
CA ASP A 76 19.56 5.59 -4.59
C ASP A 76 19.19 6.47 -3.38
N LEU A 77 18.27 7.43 -3.57
CA LEU A 77 17.75 8.23 -2.46
C LEU A 77 16.88 7.40 -1.52
N VAL A 78 16.09 6.46 -2.05
CA VAL A 78 15.30 5.54 -1.21
C VAL A 78 16.21 4.73 -0.31
N GLN A 79 17.29 4.15 -0.85
CA GLN A 79 18.25 3.36 -0.07
C GLN A 79 18.98 4.21 0.98
N THR A 80 19.30 5.46 0.65
CA THR A 80 20.00 6.39 1.55
C THR A 80 19.10 6.91 2.67
N LEU A 81 17.84 7.23 2.37
CA LEU A 81 16.89 7.84 3.30
C LEU A 81 16.07 6.82 4.09
N ILE A 82 15.92 5.61 3.57
CA ILE A 82 15.25 4.49 4.21
C ILE A 82 16.26 3.32 4.36
N PRO A 83 17.39 3.52 5.08
CA PRO A 83 18.32 2.43 5.32
C PRO A 83 17.73 1.52 6.40
N VAL A 84 17.03 0.47 5.96
CA VAL A 84 16.60 -0.58 6.88
C VAL A 84 17.08 -1.91 6.33
N GLU A 85 18.22 -2.37 6.84
CA GLU A 85 18.54 -3.79 6.84
C GLU A 85 17.56 -4.50 7.80
N LEU A 86 16.31 -4.69 7.37
CA LEU A 86 15.40 -5.54 8.13
C LEU A 86 16.03 -6.93 8.19
N GLY A 87 16.32 -7.40 9.39
CA GLY A 87 16.79 -8.77 9.57
C GLY A 87 15.81 -9.76 8.93
N VAL A 88 16.32 -10.92 8.48
CA VAL A 88 15.50 -11.95 7.81
C VAL A 88 14.27 -12.33 8.66
N GLY A 89 14.39 -12.31 10.00
CA GLY A 89 13.28 -12.52 10.92
C GLY A 89 12.16 -11.48 10.77
N SER A 90 12.52 -10.20 10.78
CA SER A 90 11.61 -9.05 10.65
C SER A 90 10.98 -8.97 9.26
N LEU A 91 11.75 -9.20 8.19
CA LEU A 91 11.22 -9.31 6.82
C LEU A 91 10.17 -10.40 6.71
N ARG A 92 10.48 -11.59 7.24
CA ARG A 92 9.50 -12.67 7.25
C ARG A 92 8.26 -12.22 8.02
N THR A 93 8.40 -11.64 9.23
CA THR A 93 7.24 -11.24 10.03
C THR A 93 6.39 -10.20 9.31
N LEU A 94 7.03 -9.22 8.67
CA LEU A 94 6.37 -8.22 7.83
C LEU A 94 5.61 -8.86 6.68
N ALA A 95 6.21 -9.82 5.97
CA ALA A 95 5.53 -10.56 4.90
C ALA A 95 4.30 -11.34 5.42
N ALA A 96 4.41 -11.97 6.59
CA ALA A 96 3.28 -12.67 7.20
C ALA A 96 2.13 -11.72 7.58
N ILE A 97 2.45 -10.52 8.10
CA ILE A 97 1.45 -9.48 8.37
C ILE A 97 0.81 -9.01 7.08
N ALA A 98 1.62 -8.70 6.06
CA ALA A 98 1.14 -8.21 4.77
C ALA A 98 0.14 -9.21 4.15
N LEU A 99 0.54 -10.48 4.02
CA LEU A 99 -0.27 -11.55 3.41
C LEU A 99 -1.58 -11.83 4.14
N ASN A 100 -1.67 -11.50 5.43
CA ASN A 100 -2.85 -11.76 6.26
C ASN A 100 -3.47 -10.45 6.78
N SER A 101 -3.14 -9.30 6.19
CA SER A 101 -3.59 -8.01 6.69
C SER A 101 -5.09 -7.81 6.42
N PRO A 102 -5.92 -7.47 7.43
CA PRO A 102 -5.60 -7.34 8.85
C PRO A 102 -5.50 -8.67 9.61
N ILE A 103 -4.49 -8.79 10.49
CA ILE A 103 -4.30 -9.96 11.37
C ILE A 103 -4.22 -9.55 12.85
N LEU A 104 -4.80 -10.35 13.76
CA LEU A 104 -4.59 -10.13 15.19
C LEU A 104 -3.15 -10.51 15.58
N GLN A 105 -2.52 -9.73 16.45
CA GLN A 105 -1.16 -10.00 16.92
C GLN A 105 -1.06 -11.41 17.52
N THR A 106 -2.05 -11.86 18.27
CA THR A 106 -2.13 -13.23 18.80
C THR A 106 -2.06 -14.30 17.70
N ASP A 107 -2.77 -14.10 16.59
CA ASP A 107 -2.82 -15.05 15.48
C ASP A 107 -1.50 -15.05 14.71
N LEU A 108 -0.89 -13.87 14.54
CA LEU A 108 0.46 -13.75 14.00
C LEU A 108 1.47 -14.51 14.87
N ILE A 109 1.40 -14.38 16.19
CA ILE A 109 2.29 -15.10 17.11
C ILE A 109 2.04 -16.61 17.04
N ASN A 110 0.80 -17.06 16.90
CA ASN A 110 0.50 -18.48 16.69
C ASN A 110 1.08 -19.00 15.37
N LEU A 111 1.04 -18.20 14.30
CA LEU A 111 1.59 -18.53 12.99
C LEU A 111 3.13 -18.55 12.98
N ARG A 112 3.77 -17.63 13.71
CA ARG A 112 5.22 -17.35 13.59
C ARG A 112 6.06 -17.70 14.80
N GLY A 113 5.43 -18.03 15.92
CA GLY A 113 6.08 -18.24 17.20
C GLY A 113 6.37 -16.94 17.94
N SER A 114 6.80 -17.08 19.19
CA SER A 114 7.08 -15.97 20.11
C SER A 114 8.21 -15.04 19.66
N SER A 115 9.08 -15.48 18.75
CA SER A 115 10.13 -14.63 18.17
C SER A 115 9.59 -13.47 17.33
N ALA A 116 8.30 -13.49 16.94
CA ALA A 116 7.69 -12.39 16.21
C ALA A 116 7.32 -11.17 17.08
N TYR A 117 7.30 -11.28 18.41
CA TYR A 117 7.03 -10.15 19.31
C TYR A 117 7.98 -8.95 19.11
N PRO A 118 9.33 -9.12 19.18
CA PRO A 118 10.26 -8.01 18.96
C PRO A 118 10.15 -7.45 17.54
N HIS A 119 9.94 -8.30 16.53
CA HIS A 119 9.78 -7.84 15.14
C HIS A 119 8.55 -6.96 14.98
N VAL A 120 7.42 -7.25 15.65
CA VAL A 120 6.24 -6.39 15.61
C VAL A 120 6.54 -5.00 16.19
N ALA A 121 7.29 -4.92 17.29
CA ALA A 121 7.66 -3.63 17.88
C ALA A 121 8.55 -2.82 16.92
N GLU A 122 9.58 -3.45 16.37
CA GLU A 122 10.48 -2.85 15.38
C GLU A 122 9.73 -2.37 14.14
N LEU A 123 8.85 -3.19 13.57
CA LEU A 123 8.08 -2.84 12.37
C LEU A 123 7.08 -1.70 12.60
N VAL A 124 6.57 -1.55 13.83
CA VAL A 124 5.74 -0.39 14.23
C VAL A 124 6.59 0.87 14.33
N GLU A 125 7.76 0.78 14.97
CA GLU A 125 8.69 1.91 15.12
C GLU A 125 9.18 2.42 13.75
N LEU A 126 9.51 1.49 12.86
CA LEU A 126 9.88 1.79 11.48
C LEU A 126 8.69 2.28 10.61
N GLY A 127 7.46 2.20 11.13
CA GLY A 127 6.26 2.66 10.45
C GLY A 127 5.79 1.78 9.29
N PHE A 128 6.32 0.56 9.14
CA PHE A 128 5.86 -0.40 8.13
C PHE A 128 4.52 -1.03 8.47
N ILE A 129 4.20 -1.12 9.75
CA ILE A 129 2.91 -1.61 10.24
C ILE A 129 2.30 -0.63 11.24
N ARG A 130 0.98 -0.60 11.30
CA ARG A 130 0.21 0.08 12.35
C ARG A 130 -0.45 -0.95 13.26
N LYS A 131 -0.54 -0.59 14.54
CA LYS A 131 -1.17 -1.38 15.59
C LYS A 131 -2.42 -0.67 16.08
N LYS A 132 -3.59 -1.30 15.99
CA LYS A 132 -4.87 -0.76 16.49
C LYS A 132 -5.49 -1.72 17.51
N LYS A 133 -6.06 -1.19 18.60
CA LYS A 133 -6.81 -2.02 19.56
C LYS A 133 -8.03 -2.60 18.86
N ASP A 134 -8.19 -3.91 18.92
CA ASP A 134 -9.34 -4.58 18.34
C ASP A 134 -10.57 -4.37 19.24
N PRO A 135 -11.75 -4.03 18.70
CA PRO A 135 -12.96 -3.84 19.52
C PRO A 135 -13.55 -5.16 20.02
N ASN A 136 -13.28 -6.27 19.35
CA ASN A 136 -13.85 -7.59 19.63
C ASN A 136 -12.86 -8.52 20.37
N SER A 137 -11.60 -8.11 20.52
CA SER A 137 -10.54 -8.89 21.14
C SER A 137 -9.69 -8.07 22.12
N ARG A 138 -9.06 -8.74 23.09
CA ARG A 138 -8.03 -8.14 23.94
C ARG A 138 -6.69 -7.96 23.22
N SER A 139 -6.57 -8.54 22.02
CA SER A 139 -5.42 -8.45 21.14
C SER A 139 -5.44 -7.16 20.32
N TYR A 140 -4.34 -6.89 19.63
CA TYR A 140 -4.25 -5.77 18.70
C TYR A 140 -4.38 -6.28 17.27
N SER A 141 -5.10 -5.55 16.43
CA SER A 141 -5.10 -5.73 14.98
C SER A 141 -3.86 -5.05 14.38
N LEU A 142 -3.14 -5.79 13.54
CA LEU A 142 -1.95 -5.35 12.81
C LEU A 142 -2.28 -5.23 11.33
N GLN A 143 -1.82 -4.14 10.72
CA GLN A 143 -1.99 -3.86 9.30
C GLN A 143 -0.73 -3.19 8.75
N VAL A 144 -0.38 -3.46 7.50
CA VAL A 144 0.66 -2.69 6.79
C VAL A 144 0.21 -1.24 6.58
N THR A 145 1.17 -0.34 6.45
CA THR A 145 0.94 1.09 6.15
C THR A 145 1.24 1.39 4.68
N SER A 146 0.92 2.60 4.23
CA SER A 146 1.34 3.08 2.90
C SER A 146 2.86 3.03 2.69
N LYS A 147 3.66 3.18 3.76
CA LYS A 147 5.13 3.05 3.70
C LYS A 147 5.57 1.67 3.19
N PHE A 148 4.85 0.60 3.54
CA PHE A 148 5.14 -0.75 3.04
C PHE A 148 5.01 -0.82 1.52
N HIS A 149 3.90 -0.34 0.98
CA HIS A 149 3.63 -0.36 -0.46
C HIS A 149 4.61 0.54 -1.23
N GLN A 150 4.87 1.75 -0.72
CA GLN A 150 5.85 2.67 -1.30
C GLN A 150 7.26 2.08 -1.35
N TYR A 151 7.66 1.34 -0.31
CA TYR A 151 9.01 0.78 -0.21
C TYR A 151 9.20 -0.46 -1.08
N PHE A 152 8.26 -1.40 -1.03
CA PHE A 152 8.41 -2.67 -1.72
C PHE A 152 7.86 -2.66 -3.15
N GLN A 153 7.19 -1.58 -3.58
CA GLN A 153 6.57 -1.44 -4.90
C GLN A 153 5.67 -2.65 -5.25
N ILE A 154 5.00 -3.20 -4.23
CA ILE A 154 4.06 -4.32 -4.38
C ILE A 154 2.65 -3.78 -4.20
N ASP A 155 1.86 -3.94 -5.25
CA ASP A 155 0.46 -3.56 -5.30
C ASP A 155 -0.45 -4.73 -4.89
N GLU A 156 -0.12 -5.94 -5.34
CA GLU A 156 -0.79 -7.16 -4.91
C GLU A 156 0.18 -8.12 -4.22
N LEU A 157 -0.22 -8.59 -3.04
CA LEU A 157 0.47 -9.66 -2.36
C LEU A 157 0.07 -11.00 -3.01
N PRO A 158 1.00 -11.94 -3.18
CA PRO A 158 0.67 -13.23 -3.78
C PRO A 158 -0.43 -13.91 -2.95
N GLN A 159 -1.60 -14.10 -3.56
CA GLN A 159 -2.67 -14.88 -2.96
C GLN A 159 -2.19 -16.32 -2.84
N GLN A 160 -2.04 -16.85 -1.62
CA GLN A 160 -1.79 -18.26 -1.43
C GLN A 160 -3.02 -19.03 -1.95
N LYS A 161 -2.94 -19.53 -3.19
CA LYS A 161 -3.82 -20.59 -3.66
C LYS A 161 -3.57 -21.81 -2.77
N ILE A 162 -4.39 -21.99 -1.76
CA ILE A 162 -4.42 -23.22 -0.97
C ILE A 162 -4.75 -24.32 -1.98
N LYS A 163 -3.73 -25.10 -2.36
CA LYS A 163 -3.97 -26.36 -3.06
C LYS A 163 -4.72 -27.25 -2.06
N GLU A 164 -6.03 -27.37 -2.24
CA GLU A 164 -6.79 -28.47 -1.64
C GLU A 164 -6.05 -29.74 -2.00
N ARG A 165 -5.52 -30.42 -0.97
CA ARG A 165 -4.98 -31.76 -1.14
C ARG A 165 -6.17 -32.62 -1.51
N GLU A 166 -6.26 -33.01 -2.78
CA GLU A 166 -7.11 -34.12 -3.21
C GLU A 166 -6.73 -35.34 -2.35
N ILE A 167 -7.73 -35.87 -1.65
CA ILE A 167 -7.67 -37.11 -0.87
C ILE A 167 -7.97 -38.27 -1.82
#